data_AF-A0A950J571-F1
#
_entry.id   AF-A0A950J571-F1
#
_cell.length_a   1.000
_cell.length_b   1.000
_cell.length_c   1.000
_cell.angle_alpha   90.00
_cell.angle_beta   90.00
_cell.angle_gamma   90.00
#
_symmetry.space_group_name_H-M   'P 1'
#
loop_
_entity.id
_entity.type
_entity.pdbx_description
1 polymer ?
#
loop_
_entity_poly.entity_id
_entity_poly.type
_entity_poly.pdbx_seq_one_letter_code
_entity_poly.pdbx_strand_id
1 'polypeptide(L)' 'MAEPRRAQGAPIAAAGARILVVEARFYDDIADALLAGATRVLEAAQVSFDRISVPGSLEIPGAIALALDAAERHG' A
#
# COMPACT_ATOMS: atom_id res chain seq x y z
N MET A 1 -15.44 7.79 -21.68
CA MET A 1 -14.95 7.37 -20.34
C MET A 1 -14.09 6.13 -20.54
N ALA A 2 -12.81 6.15 -20.15
CA ALA A 2 -11.96 4.97 -20.26
C ALA A 2 -12.42 3.90 -19.26
N GLU A 3 -12.54 2.65 -19.69
CA GLU A 3 -12.81 1.55 -18.77
C GLU A 3 -11.60 1.28 -17.86
N PRO A 4 -11.80 0.99 -16.57
CA PRO A 4 -10.71 0.61 -15.69
C PRO A 4 -10.03 -0.66 -16.23
N ARG A 5 -8.75 -0.54 -16.62
CA ARG A 5 -7.96 -1.70 -17.00
C ARG A 5 -7.69 -2.54 -15.76
N ARG A 6 -8.41 -3.66 -15.64
CA ARG A 6 -8.09 -4.70 -14.66
C ARG A 6 -6.83 -5.42 -15.12
N ALA A 7 -5.69 -5.06 -14.53
CA ALA A 7 -4.51 -5.91 -14.61
C ALA A 7 -4.88 -7.24 -13.93
N GLN A 8 -4.85 -8.33 -14.69
CA GLN A 8 -4.97 -9.68 -14.15
C GLN A 8 -3.66 -9.93 -13.41
N GLY A 9 -3.67 -9.77 -12.09
CA GLY A 9 -2.47 -9.84 -11.26
C GLY A 9 -1.90 -11.25 -11.27
N ALA A 10 -0.65 -11.40 -11.73
CA ALA A 10 0.14 -12.58 -11.42
C ALA A 10 0.21 -12.74 -9.88
N PRO A 11 0.26 -13.98 -9.35
CA PRO A 11 0.44 -14.18 -7.92
C PRO A 11 1.67 -13.43 -7.45
N ILE A 12 1.50 -12.57 -6.44
CA ILE A 12 2.65 -11.96 -5.79
C ILE A 12 3.41 -13.04 -5.04
N ALA A 13 4.67 -13.29 -5.43
CA ALA A 13 5.59 -14.15 -4.69
C ALA A 13 6.05 -13.41 -3.42
N ALA A 14 5.12 -13.24 -2.48
CA ALA A 14 5.30 -12.43 -1.27
C ALA A 14 5.20 -13.27 0.01
N ALA A 15 5.24 -14.60 -0.08
CA ALA A 15 5.19 -15.48 1.09
C ALA A 15 6.30 -15.10 2.09
N GLY A 16 5.90 -14.71 3.30
CA GLY A 16 6.81 -14.26 4.36
C GLY A 16 7.23 -12.78 4.30
N ALA A 17 6.77 -12.00 3.32
CA ALA A 17 7.02 -10.57 3.25
C ALA A 17 6.15 -9.79 4.25
N ARG A 18 6.70 -8.68 4.78
CA ARG A 18 5.94 -7.64 5.48
C ARG A 18 5.76 -6.46 4.55
N ILE A 19 4.52 -6.06 4.33
CA ILE A 19 4.18 -5.00 3.36
C ILE A 19 3.87 -3.71 4.10
N LEU A 20 4.34 -2.58 3.58
CA LEU A 20 3.92 -1.26 4.04
C LEU A 20 3.00 -0.63 2.99
N VAL A 21 1.81 -0.21 3.41
CA VAL A 21 0.88 0.58 2.61
C VAL A 21 0.94 2.04 3.08
N VAL A 22 1.33 2.94 2.20
CA VAL A 22 1.30 4.39 2.45
C VAL A 22 0.27 5.03 1.55
N GLU A 23 -0.70 5.74 2.12
CA GLU A 23 -1.79 6.37 1.38
C GLU A 23 -1.97 7.85 1.72
N ALA A 24 -2.31 8.63 0.70
CA ALA A 24 -2.68 10.04 0.83
C ALA A 24 -4.20 10.19 0.96
N ARG A 25 -4.66 11.00 1.91
CA ARG A 25 -6.09 11.20 2.20
C ARG A 25 -6.70 12.45 1.58
N PHE A 26 -6.13 12.95 0.47
CA PHE A 26 -6.69 14.13 -0.22
C PHE A 26 -8.06 13.83 -0.88
N TYR A 27 -8.27 12.59 -1.35
CA TYR A 27 -9.53 12.13 -1.92
C TYR A 27 -9.96 10.84 -1.21
N ASP A 28 -10.82 10.96 -0.20
CA ASP A 28 -11.19 9.83 0.65
C ASP A 28 -11.81 8.66 -0.11
N ASP A 29 -12.81 8.91 -0.96
CA ASP A 29 -13.50 7.84 -1.70
C ASP A 29 -12.55 7.05 -2.61
N ILE A 30 -11.60 7.75 -3.24
CA ILE A 30 -10.60 7.12 -4.11
C ILE A 30 -9.59 6.36 -3.26
N ALA A 31 -9.10 6.96 -2.17
CA ALA A 31 -8.15 6.32 -1.26
C ALA A 31 -8.74 5.03 -0.66
N ASP A 32 -10.00 5.07 -0.23
CA ASP A 32 -10.71 3.92 0.33
C ASP A 32 -10.89 2.81 -0.71
N ALA A 33 -11.25 3.16 -1.95
CA ALA A 33 -11.37 2.19 -3.04
C ALA A 33 -10.02 1.54 -3.39
N LEU A 34 -8.94 2.33 -3.43
CA LEU A 34 -7.59 1.83 -3.67
C LEU A 34 -7.10 0.93 -2.54
N LEU A 35 -7.30 1.34 -1.29
CA LEU A 35 -6.94 0.55 -0.11
C LEU A 35 -7.72 -0.77 -0.09
N ALA A 36 -9.04 -0.74 -0.31
CA ALA A 36 -9.85 -1.96 -0.36
C ALA A 36 -9.37 -2.93 -1.46
N GLY A 37 -8.91 -2.41 -2.59
CA GLY A 37 -8.29 -3.22 -3.65
C GLY A 37 -6.98 -3.85 -3.20
N ALA A 38 -6.06 -3.06 -2.63
CA ALA A 38 -4.78 -3.52 -2.14
C ALA A 38 -4.94 -4.55 -1.01
N THR A 39 -5.75 -4.26 0.02
CA THR A 39 -6.01 -5.15 1.15
C THR A 39 -6.54 -6.50 0.69
N ARG A 40 -7.50 -6.54 -0.27
CA ARG A 40 -8.01 -7.80 -0.81
C ARG A 40 -6.91 -8.68 -1.43
N VAL A 41 -5.93 -8.08 -2.12
CA VAL A 41 -4.81 -8.82 -2.72
C VAL A 41 -3.85 -9.33 -1.64
N LEU A 42 -3.55 -8.49 -0.63
CA LEU A 42 -2.66 -8.85 0.48
C LEU A 42 -3.26 -9.97 1.35
N GLU A 43 -4.55 -9.90 1.64
CA GLU A 43 -5.29 -10.94 2.36
C GLU A 43 -5.30 -12.26 1.58
N ALA A 44 -5.58 -12.21 0.27
CA ALA A 44 -5.55 -13.39 -0.59
C ALA A 44 -4.15 -14.04 -0.66
N ALA A 45 -3.09 -13.24 -0.51
CA ALA A 45 -1.71 -13.71 -0.44
C ALA A 45 -1.28 -14.12 0.98
N GLN A 46 -2.14 -13.96 2.00
CA GLN A 46 -1.85 -14.25 3.40
C GLN A 46 -0.60 -13.54 3.94
N VAL A 47 -0.37 -12.29 3.53
CA VAL A 47 0.76 -11.47 3.99
C VAL A 47 0.31 -10.41 4.99
N SER A 48 1.14 -10.15 6.01
CA SER A 48 0.90 -9.06 6.95
C SER A 48 1.26 -7.71 6.33
N PHE A 49 0.51 -6.67 6.66
CA PHE A 49 0.83 -5.31 6.25
C PHE A 49 0.52 -4.27 7.33
N ASP A 50 1.32 -3.21 7.32
CA ASP A 50 1.09 -1.98 8.10
C ASP A 50 0.57 -0.87 7.20
N ARG A 51 -0.20 0.06 7.76
CA ARG A 51 -0.76 1.23 7.04
C ARG A 51 -0.28 2.52 7.67
N ILE A 52 0.18 3.44 6.83
CA ILE A 52 0.48 4.83 7.19
C ILE A 52 -0.37 5.75 6.31
N SER A 53 -1.06 6.70 6.93
CA SER A 53 -1.83 7.72 6.25
C SER A 53 -1.09 9.05 6.30
N VAL A 54 -1.03 9.76 5.17
CA VAL A 54 -0.43 11.09 5.05
C VAL A 54 -1.43 12.11 4.47
N PRO A 55 -1.23 13.42 4.68
CA PRO A 55 -2.17 14.44 4.19
C PRO A 55 -2.34 14.43 2.66
N GLY A 56 -1.26 14.28 1.90
CA GLY A 56 -1.25 14.35 0.45
C GLY A 56 -0.20 13.43 -0.19
N SER A 57 -0.17 13.41 -1.52
CA SER A 57 0.72 12.51 -2.27
C SER A 57 2.18 12.93 -2.21
N LEU A 58 2.45 14.22 -1.97
CA LEU A 58 3.82 14.75 -1.87
C LEU A 58 4.54 14.25 -0.61
N GLU A 59 3.80 13.84 0.41
CA GLU A 59 4.35 13.32 1.66
C GLU A 59 4.66 11.82 1.59
N ILE A 60 4.11 11.09 0.61
CA ILE A 60 4.30 9.63 0.47
C ILE A 60 5.80 9.25 0.39
N PRO A 61 6.65 9.88 -0.44
CA PRO A 61 8.06 9.51 -0.52
C PRO A 61 8.80 9.69 0.82
N GLY A 62 8.49 10.77 1.55
CA GLY A 62 9.08 11.04 2.86
C GLY A 62 8.65 10.02 3.92
N ALA A 63 7.37 9.66 3.95
CA ALA A 63 6.87 8.63 4.85
C ALA A 63 7.51 7.25 4.57
N ILE A 64 7.71 6.90 3.29
CA ILE A 64 8.42 5.68 2.90
C ILE A 64 9.88 5.70 3.38
N ALA A 65 10.60 6.80 3.13
CA ALA A 65 12.00 6.93 3.57
C ALA A 65 12.14 6.78 5.09
N LEU A 66 11.28 7.46 5.86
CA LEU A 66 11.26 7.35 7.33
C LEU A 66 10.95 5.92 7.81
N ALA A 67 10.03 5.23 7.14
CA ALA A 67 9.68 3.85 7.50
C ALA A 67 10.82 2.87 7.19
N LEU A 68 11.54 3.07 6.07
CA LEU A 68 12.72 2.29 5.73
C LEU A 68 13.85 2.52 6.74
N ASP A 69 14.16 3.78 7.06
CA ASP A 69 15.14 4.12 8.09
C ASP A 69 14.79 3.50 9.45
N ALA A 70 13.50 3.45 9.81
CA ALA A 70 13.05 2.80 11.03
C ALA A 70 13.22 1.28 10.96
N ALA A 71 12.92 0.66 9.82
CA ALA A 71 13.11 -0.77 9.62
C ALA A 71 14.59 -1.18 9.71
N GLU A 72 15.51 -0.37 9.18
CA GLU A 72 16.95 -0.63 9.28
C GLU A 72 17.48 -0.54 10.72
N ARG A 73 16.90 0.34 11.56
CA ARG A 73 17.30 0.48 12.97
C ARG A 73 16.74 -0.60 13.90
N HIS A 74 15.63 -1.22 13.53
CA HIS A 74 14.85 -2.12 14.39
C HIS A 74 14.68 -3.55 13.85
N GLY A 75 15.26 -3.85 12.68
CA GLY A 75 15.37 -5.19 12.10
C GLY A 75 16.71 -5.84 12.41
#